data_AF-A0A1G5QUT8-F1
#
_entry.id   AF-A0A1G5QUT8-F1
#
_cell.length_a   1.000
_cell.length_b   1.000
_cell.length_c   1.000
_cell.angle_alpha   90.00
_cell.angle_beta   90.00
_cell.angle_gamma   90.00
#
_symmetry.space_group_name_H-M   'P 1'
#
loop_
_entity.id
_entity.type
_entity.pdbx_description
1 polymer ?
#
loop_
_entity_poly.entity_id
_entity_poly.type
_entity_poly.pdbx_seq_one_letter_code
_entity_poly.pdbx_strand_id
1 'polypeptide(L)'
;MAIEVTPLGFQKPDGNEPVRNGDNIISANAQKAQDLHASANGRLGAIESAATALTTRVSTAEGTITSNGTRLTATESVALQAVPRFKPLTAYVAGQQVVAPTGDIVSAKIDFTSGASYSAANWNLSRSLQFRGNLPVGADLNTYFGMAYAGIWGIPSATISNSLVNGPADIAGKAGEFIVEATDNGITFHTVKIYSSFFKWVVRASNNLLGTSYQTWRNIMFDDGSTLKVWPALTTGADVHALTVAGVYPVNTGTVAASLVNAPTDQPGFVRVLASTNGIYHREYIQYGTLKKWEEITQSVTSGALTPWAQTWPAATSGGGTTVVSDAGLTNSILIQDFTRQMGGRRKVTTATIAFRFDHGLNNFDAYVRAEMEARGFKYSLALCSGQWSRTENNLITPSMVNAWVTGGLAEIWNHSKDHGSGDNSEAAWKAAILDGLTELQTQIPACAGKVWGFAPPGSAGTDFGGFIDGTTLPQFYGTDGGRFLHSLHAVIAGYIGATKRWQDGMVRQGLGHITLDSRSLAQVQADITAAQAEKRALQYMLHPSLMNNGTNMSSATWVSILDYVKAEETAGRLKVVGPYEQLLCDVT
;
A
#
# COMPACT_ATOMS: atom_id res chain seq x y z
N MET A 1 53.95 -77.66 12.20
CA MET A 1 52.52 -77.35 11.95
C MET A 1 52.33 -75.85 12.07
N ALA A 2 51.68 -75.21 11.08
CA ALA A 2 51.39 -73.78 11.12
C ALA A 2 50.32 -73.49 12.20
N ILE A 3 50.53 -72.44 13.00
CA ILE A 3 49.56 -72.00 14.01
C ILE A 3 48.35 -71.39 13.28
N GLU A 4 47.15 -71.87 13.57
CA GLU A 4 45.92 -71.30 12.99
C GLU A 4 45.61 -69.94 13.66
N VAL A 5 45.29 -68.92 12.86
CA VAL A 5 44.99 -67.56 13.33
C VAL A 5 43.53 -67.21 12.99
N THR A 6 42.79 -66.69 13.98
CA THR A 6 41.41 -66.23 13.82
C THR A 6 41.33 -64.94 12.98
N PRO A 7 40.14 -64.55 12.46
CA PRO A 7 39.98 -63.27 11.76
C PRO A 7 40.35 -62.03 12.59
N LEU A 8 40.31 -62.13 13.92
CA LEU A 8 40.72 -61.07 14.84
C LEU A 8 42.21 -61.10 15.19
N GLY A 9 42.98 -62.06 14.65
CA GLY A 9 44.42 -62.18 14.86
C GLY A 9 44.86 -63.00 16.07
N PHE A 10 43.93 -63.65 16.78
CA PHE A 10 44.28 -64.59 17.86
C PHE A 10 44.79 -65.92 17.31
N GLN A 11 45.84 -66.46 17.91
CA GLN A 11 46.41 -67.77 17.63
C GLN A 11 45.64 -68.85 18.41
N LYS A 12 45.25 -69.95 17.75
CA LYS A 12 44.59 -71.08 18.44
C LYS A 12 45.61 -71.99 19.13
N PRO A 13 45.41 -72.36 20.40
CA PRO A 13 46.21 -73.40 21.04
C PRO A 13 46.08 -74.73 20.29
N ASP A 14 47.19 -75.42 20.05
CA ASP A 14 47.22 -76.73 19.40
C ASP A 14 47.78 -77.84 20.30
N GLY A 15 48.06 -77.52 21.58
CA GLY A 15 48.50 -78.47 22.59
C GLY A 15 50.00 -78.80 22.56
N ASN A 16 50.76 -78.24 21.60
CA ASN A 16 52.20 -78.42 21.47
C ASN A 16 53.02 -77.20 21.95
N GLU A 17 52.42 -76.30 22.72
CA GLU A 17 53.07 -75.09 23.24
C GLU A 17 54.32 -75.39 24.10
N PRO A 18 54.35 -76.43 24.97
CA PRO A 18 55.51 -76.71 25.82
C PRO A 18 56.76 -77.17 25.06
N VAL A 19 56.60 -77.69 23.83
CA VAL A 19 57.71 -78.18 22.98
C VAL A 19 58.19 -77.14 21.98
N ARG A 20 57.44 -76.06 21.74
CA ARG A 20 57.87 -74.91 20.94
C ARG A 20 58.58 -73.89 21.84
N ASN A 21 59.84 -74.17 22.18
CA ASN A 21 60.77 -73.30 22.93
C ASN A 21 60.57 -71.78 22.68
N GLY A 22 59.61 -71.14 23.37
CA GLY A 22 59.39 -69.70 23.33
C GLY A 22 58.11 -69.19 22.63
N ASP A 23 57.30 -70.01 21.96
CA ASP A 23 56.04 -69.54 21.34
C ASP A 23 54.93 -69.43 22.39
N ASN A 24 54.95 -68.33 23.16
CA ASN A 24 53.96 -68.07 24.19
C ASN A 24 52.65 -67.52 23.56
N ILE A 25 51.85 -68.42 23.00
CA ILE A 25 50.53 -68.16 22.39
C ILE A 25 49.63 -67.35 23.34
N ILE A 26 49.70 -67.64 24.66
CA ILE A 26 48.93 -66.93 25.68
C ILE A 26 49.34 -65.45 25.72
N SER A 27 50.64 -65.15 25.74
CA SER A 27 51.13 -63.76 25.72
C SER A 27 50.81 -63.03 24.42
N ALA A 28 50.91 -63.71 23.27
CA ALA A 28 50.58 -63.13 21.97
C ALA A 28 49.08 -62.78 21.88
N ASN A 29 48.22 -63.68 22.35
CA ASN A 29 46.78 -63.44 22.42
C ASN A 29 46.42 -62.36 23.44
N ALA A 30 47.09 -62.31 24.60
CA ALA A 30 46.90 -61.27 25.59
C ALA A 30 47.28 -59.89 25.03
N GLN A 31 48.41 -59.78 24.33
CA GLN A 31 48.81 -58.55 23.64
C GLN A 31 47.81 -58.18 22.55
N LYS A 32 47.34 -59.14 21.75
CA LYS A 32 46.35 -58.87 20.71
C LYS A 32 45.02 -58.38 21.28
N ALA A 33 44.57 -58.94 22.41
CA ALA A 33 43.40 -58.45 23.12
C ALA A 33 43.59 -57.01 23.63
N GLN A 34 44.77 -56.70 24.18
CA GLN A 34 45.12 -55.34 24.60
C GLN A 34 45.12 -54.36 23.42
N ASP A 35 45.68 -54.74 22.28
CA ASP A 35 45.71 -53.91 21.07
C ASP A 35 44.30 -53.64 20.53
N LEU A 36 43.44 -54.67 20.49
CA LEU A 36 42.05 -54.53 20.06
C LEU A 36 41.26 -53.65 21.02
N HIS A 37 41.47 -53.80 22.34
CA HIS A 37 40.86 -52.94 23.36
C HIS A 37 41.33 -51.48 23.24
N ALA A 38 42.63 -51.25 23.05
CA ALA A 38 43.19 -49.92 22.82
C ALA A 38 42.64 -49.28 21.54
N SER A 39 42.52 -50.05 20.45
CA SER A 39 41.92 -49.60 19.20
C SER A 39 40.43 -49.27 19.37
N ALA A 40 39.67 -50.10 20.09
CA ALA A 40 38.27 -49.85 20.39
C ALA A 40 38.09 -48.58 21.23
N ASN A 41 38.92 -48.37 22.25
CA ASN A 41 38.90 -47.15 23.06
C ASN A 41 39.28 -45.91 22.26
N GLY A 42 40.25 -46.01 21.35
CA GLY A 42 40.58 -44.91 20.43
C GLY A 42 39.41 -44.54 19.52
N ARG A 43 38.71 -45.55 18.97
CA ARG A 43 37.50 -45.32 18.16
C ARG A 43 36.36 -44.73 18.98
N LEU A 44 36.17 -45.19 20.22
CA LEU A 44 35.16 -44.65 21.13
C LEU A 44 35.43 -43.18 21.46
N GLY A 45 36.67 -42.83 21.81
CA GLY A 45 37.05 -41.44 22.10
C GLY A 45 36.89 -40.51 20.88
N ALA A 46 37.13 -41.01 19.66
CA ALA A 46 36.87 -40.26 18.43
C ALA A 46 35.37 -40.02 18.21
N ILE A 47 34.53 -41.01 18.50
CA ILE A 47 33.06 -40.89 18.42
C ILE A 47 32.55 -39.89 19.46
N GLU A 48 33.03 -39.96 20.70
CA GLU A 48 32.67 -39.02 21.78
C GLU A 48 33.03 -37.58 21.39
N SER A 49 34.24 -37.36 20.85
CA SER A 49 34.68 -36.05 20.36
C SER A 49 33.80 -35.52 19.23
N ALA A 50 33.44 -36.39 18.27
CA ALA A 50 32.55 -36.03 17.17
C ALA A 50 31.13 -35.69 17.65
N ALA A 51 30.61 -36.44 18.63
CA ALA A 51 29.32 -36.18 19.24
C ALA A 51 29.30 -34.81 19.95
N THR A 52 30.33 -34.50 20.75
CA THR A 52 30.46 -33.18 21.39
C THR A 52 30.50 -32.05 20.36
N ALA A 53 31.30 -32.20 19.29
CA ALA A 53 31.38 -31.19 18.23
C ALA A 53 30.04 -30.98 17.50
N LEU A 54 29.28 -32.06 17.28
CA LEU A 54 27.93 -31.99 16.70
C LEU A 54 26.97 -31.23 17.63
N THR A 55 26.97 -31.54 18.93
CA THR A 55 26.15 -30.84 19.92
C THR A 55 26.43 -29.34 19.92
N THR A 56 27.70 -28.92 19.93
CA THR A 56 28.06 -27.49 19.86
C THR A 56 27.57 -26.79 18.60
N ARG A 57 27.67 -27.46 17.44
CA ARG A 57 27.18 -26.92 16.16
C ARG A 57 25.66 -26.76 16.15
N VAL A 58 24.93 -27.73 16.69
CA VAL A 58 23.47 -27.69 16.80
C VAL A 58 23.04 -26.54 17.71
N SER A 59 23.61 -26.40 18.90
CA SER A 59 23.26 -25.30 19.81
C SER A 59 23.56 -23.92 19.22
N THR A 60 24.65 -23.78 18.46
CA THR A 60 24.98 -22.53 17.76
C THR A 60 23.97 -22.23 16.65
N ALA A 61 23.55 -23.25 15.89
CA ALA A 61 22.53 -23.12 14.85
C ALA A 61 21.17 -22.74 15.45
N GLU A 62 20.76 -23.37 16.55
CA GLU A 62 19.53 -23.03 17.28
C GLU A 62 19.54 -21.57 17.74
N GLY A 63 20.63 -21.09 18.35
CA GLY A 63 20.75 -19.68 18.75
C GLY A 63 20.65 -18.70 17.57
N THR A 64 21.23 -19.07 16.43
CA THR A 64 21.14 -18.27 15.18
C THR A 64 19.72 -18.26 14.62
N ILE A 65 19.05 -19.41 14.60
CA ILE A 65 17.65 -19.54 14.16
C ILE A 65 16.73 -18.72 15.08
N THR A 66 16.90 -18.80 16.40
CA THR A 66 16.13 -17.98 17.35
C THR A 66 16.37 -16.49 17.13
N SER A 67 17.62 -16.04 16.99
CA SER A 67 17.95 -14.63 16.72
C SER A 67 17.34 -14.15 15.40
N ASN A 68 17.44 -14.95 14.34
CA ASN A 68 16.83 -14.63 13.04
C ASN A 68 15.30 -14.61 13.13
N GLY A 69 14.68 -15.52 13.88
CA GLY A 69 13.24 -15.51 14.15
C GLY A 69 12.80 -14.23 14.85
N THR A 70 13.50 -13.82 15.92
CA THR A 70 13.22 -12.55 16.61
C THR A 70 13.39 -11.34 15.70
N ARG A 71 14.43 -11.31 14.86
CA ARG A 71 14.64 -10.25 13.87
C ARG A 71 13.57 -10.26 12.79
N LEU A 72 13.10 -11.42 12.34
CA LEU A 72 12.03 -11.53 11.36
C LEU A 72 10.72 -11.01 11.94
N THR A 73 10.36 -11.38 13.18
CA THR A 73 9.16 -10.85 13.86
C THR A 73 9.26 -9.34 14.08
N ALA A 74 10.43 -8.82 14.44
CA ALA A 74 10.64 -7.38 14.57
C ALA A 74 10.59 -6.66 13.21
N THR A 75 11.19 -7.23 12.17
CA THR A 75 11.23 -6.62 10.83
C THR A 75 9.88 -6.72 10.11
N GLU A 76 9.13 -7.81 10.26
CA GLU A 76 7.74 -7.93 9.78
C GLU A 76 6.82 -6.94 10.51
N SER A 77 7.13 -6.59 11.76
CA SER A 77 6.40 -5.52 12.47
C SER A 77 6.71 -4.10 11.96
N VAL A 78 7.85 -3.88 11.30
CA VAL A 78 8.29 -2.55 10.83
C VAL A 78 8.13 -2.40 9.30
N ALA A 79 8.19 -3.48 8.53
CA ALA A 79 8.27 -3.43 7.07
C ALA A 79 6.92 -3.32 6.35
N LEU A 80 5.79 -3.59 7.00
CA LEU A 80 4.44 -3.44 6.41
C LEU A 80 3.39 -3.22 7.51
N GLN A 81 3.71 -2.45 8.55
CA GLN A 81 2.64 -1.91 9.40
C GLN A 81 1.84 -0.92 8.54
N ALA A 82 0.82 -1.46 7.85
CA ALA A 82 -0.23 -0.68 7.24
C ALA A 82 -0.68 0.32 8.31
N VAL A 83 -0.41 1.60 8.06
CA VAL A 83 -0.77 2.66 8.99
C VAL A 83 -2.28 2.54 9.20
N PRO A 84 -2.76 2.17 10.40
CA PRO A 84 -4.17 1.85 10.59
C PRO A 84 -5.01 3.10 10.32
N ARG A 85 -6.19 2.94 9.70
CA ARG A 85 -7.13 4.06 9.58
C ARG A 85 -7.57 4.53 10.97
N PHE A 86 -7.76 5.83 11.11
CA PHE A 86 -8.37 6.44 12.29
C PHE A 86 -9.69 5.73 12.62
N LYS A 87 -9.89 5.43 13.90
CA LYS A 87 -11.09 4.80 14.45
C LYS A 87 -11.59 5.69 15.57
N PRO A 88 -12.88 6.09 15.57
CA PRO A 88 -13.45 6.85 16.66
C PRO A 88 -13.43 6.04 17.96
N LEU A 89 -13.46 6.73 19.10
CA LEU A 89 -13.51 6.11 20.44
C LEU A 89 -12.38 5.10 20.72
N THR A 90 -11.23 5.25 20.06
CA THR A 90 -10.08 4.34 20.16
C THR A 90 -8.95 5.02 20.92
N ALA A 91 -8.27 4.25 21.78
CA ALA A 91 -7.06 4.71 22.47
C ALA A 91 -5.86 4.70 21.52
N TYR A 92 -5.11 5.79 21.52
CA TYR A 92 -3.89 5.98 20.74
C TYR A 92 -2.75 6.35 21.67
N VAL A 93 -1.59 5.73 21.46
CA VAL A 93 -0.36 6.06 22.18
C VAL A 93 0.43 7.13 21.43
N ALA A 94 1.16 7.99 22.14
CA ALA A 94 1.97 9.05 21.58
C ALA A 94 2.91 8.51 20.48
N GLY A 95 2.95 9.19 19.33
CA GLY A 95 3.72 8.78 18.16
C GLY A 95 3.04 7.73 17.28
N GLN A 96 1.98 7.05 17.74
CA GLN A 96 1.25 6.07 16.92
C GLN A 96 0.68 6.74 15.66
N GLN A 97 1.04 6.21 14.50
CA GLN A 97 0.57 6.70 13.22
C GLN A 97 -0.81 6.12 12.86
N VAL A 98 -1.66 6.96 12.26
CA VAL A 98 -2.92 6.54 11.63
C VAL A 98 -3.15 7.30 10.33
N VAL A 99 -4.01 6.76 9.45
CA VAL A 99 -4.57 7.50 8.32
C VAL A 99 -5.82 8.24 8.82
N ALA A 100 -5.75 9.57 8.93
CA ALA A 100 -6.88 10.42 9.29
C ALA A 100 -8.02 10.31 8.26
N PRO A 101 -9.27 10.70 8.59
CA PRO A 101 -10.38 10.69 7.63
C PRO A 101 -10.13 11.54 6.37
N THR A 102 -9.22 12.51 6.43
CA THR A 102 -8.78 13.32 5.29
C THR A 102 -7.84 12.57 4.33
N GLY A 103 -7.35 11.38 4.71
CA GLY A 103 -6.34 10.62 3.99
C GLY A 103 -4.90 10.88 4.44
N ASP A 104 -4.68 11.88 5.31
CA ASP A 104 -3.34 12.22 5.81
C ASP A 104 -2.82 11.19 6.81
N ILE A 105 -1.51 10.92 6.77
CA ILE A 105 -0.84 10.17 7.84
C ILE A 105 -0.52 11.13 8.97
N VAL A 106 -1.03 10.84 10.16
CA VAL A 106 -0.84 11.64 11.36
C VAL A 106 -0.37 10.77 12.52
N SER A 107 0.42 11.33 13.44
CA SER A 107 0.86 10.65 14.65
C SER A 107 0.28 11.29 15.91
N ALA A 108 -0.16 10.48 16.88
CA ALA A 108 -0.74 11.02 18.11
C ALA A 108 0.28 11.91 18.86
N LYS A 109 -0.13 13.09 19.32
CA LYS A 109 0.77 14.02 20.05
C LYS A 109 1.13 13.50 21.43
N ILE A 110 0.15 12.90 22.09
CA ILE A 110 0.20 12.37 23.45
C ILE A 110 -0.63 11.09 23.48
N ASP A 111 -0.64 10.38 24.60
CA ASP A 111 -1.59 9.30 24.82
C ASP A 111 -2.99 9.90 24.99
N PHE A 112 -3.97 9.45 24.19
CA PHE A 112 -5.36 9.87 24.34
C PHE A 112 -6.34 8.87 23.75
N THR A 113 -7.60 8.94 24.18
CA THR A 113 -8.71 8.26 23.51
C THR A 113 -9.41 9.25 22.58
N SER A 114 -9.49 8.94 21.30
CA SER A 114 -10.15 9.82 20.33
C SER A 114 -11.64 9.98 20.62
N GLY A 115 -12.21 11.14 20.31
CA GLY A 115 -13.65 11.35 20.34
C GLY A 115 -14.39 10.57 19.24
N ALA A 116 -15.69 10.85 19.11
CA ALA A 116 -16.52 10.31 18.02
C ALA A 116 -16.12 10.83 16.63
N SER A 117 -15.44 11.97 16.59
CA SER A 117 -14.93 12.61 15.37
C SER A 117 -13.43 12.89 15.48
N TYR A 118 -12.75 12.93 14.34
CA TYR A 118 -11.34 13.30 14.25
C TYR A 118 -11.12 14.76 14.68
N SER A 119 -10.09 15.01 15.50
CA SER A 119 -9.70 16.35 15.94
C SER A 119 -8.20 16.55 15.73
N ALA A 120 -7.83 17.41 14.78
CA ALA A 120 -6.43 17.70 14.45
C ALA A 120 -5.61 18.23 15.65
N ALA A 121 -6.27 18.75 16.69
CA ALA A 121 -5.60 19.22 17.90
C ALA A 121 -4.74 18.13 18.57
N ASN A 122 -5.15 16.86 18.46
CA ASN A 122 -4.48 15.73 19.13
C ASN A 122 -3.43 15.02 18.27
N TRP A 123 -3.22 15.47 17.03
CA TRP A 123 -2.39 14.77 16.06
C TRP A 123 -1.31 15.67 15.46
N ASN A 124 -0.08 15.17 15.40
CA ASN A 124 0.97 15.73 14.58
C ASN A 124 0.77 15.27 13.15
N LEU A 125 0.73 16.19 12.19
CA LEU A 125 0.84 15.82 10.79
C LEU A 125 2.20 15.13 10.58
N SER A 126 2.20 13.89 10.12
CA SER A 126 3.46 13.19 9.84
C SER A 126 4.05 13.84 8.59
N ARG A 127 5.11 14.64 8.80
CA ARG A 127 5.67 15.61 7.84
C ARG A 127 6.41 14.98 6.65
N SER A 128 5.82 14.01 5.96
CA SER A 128 6.26 13.73 4.59
C SER A 128 5.71 14.84 3.71
N LEU A 129 6.58 15.59 3.03
CA LEU A 129 6.15 16.50 1.96
C LEU A 129 5.33 15.71 0.95
N GLN A 130 4.01 15.90 0.94
CA GLN A 130 3.11 15.22 0.01
C GLN A 130 3.21 15.86 -1.37
N PHE A 131 3.19 15.07 -2.43
CA PHE A 131 3.00 15.61 -3.77
C PHE A 131 1.56 16.14 -3.90
N ARG A 132 1.42 17.42 -4.24
CA ARG A 132 0.16 18.16 -4.32
C ARG A 132 -0.40 18.27 -5.74
N GLY A 133 0.25 17.62 -6.72
CA GLY A 133 -0.09 17.74 -8.13
C GLY A 133 0.81 18.73 -8.87
N ASN A 134 0.48 19.02 -10.13
CA ASN A 134 1.21 20.00 -10.94
C ASN A 134 0.69 21.41 -10.71
N LEU A 135 1.57 22.42 -10.79
CA LEU A 135 1.13 23.81 -10.82
C LEU A 135 0.31 24.10 -12.09
N PRO A 136 -0.80 24.84 -11.98
CA PRO A 136 -1.54 25.29 -13.15
C PRO A 136 -0.77 26.36 -13.93
N VAL A 137 -1.12 26.54 -15.20
CA VAL A 137 -0.61 27.65 -16.02
C VAL A 137 -1.03 28.99 -15.39
N GLY A 138 -0.10 29.93 -15.24
CA GLY A 138 -0.37 31.21 -14.62
C GLY A 138 -0.31 31.22 -13.09
N ALA A 139 0.09 30.10 -12.44
CA ALA A 139 0.12 30.01 -10.98
C ALA A 139 0.98 31.13 -10.37
N ASP A 140 0.41 31.86 -9.41
CA ASP A 140 1.13 32.84 -8.60
C ASP A 140 1.76 32.18 -7.38
N LEU A 141 3.08 32.04 -7.37
CA LEU A 141 3.77 31.37 -6.27
C LEU A 141 3.64 32.13 -4.93
N ASN A 142 3.14 33.37 -4.88
CA ASN A 142 2.86 34.05 -3.61
C ASN A 142 1.57 33.57 -2.93
N THR A 143 0.66 32.90 -3.64
CA THR A 143 -0.60 32.41 -3.07
C THR A 143 -0.46 31.06 -2.38
N TYR A 144 0.66 30.37 -2.59
CA TYR A 144 0.96 29.06 -2.04
C TYR A 144 1.55 29.14 -0.64
N PHE A 145 0.86 29.79 0.29
CA PHE A 145 1.37 30.05 1.64
C PHE A 145 0.66 29.24 2.73
N GLY A 146 1.39 28.87 3.78
CA GLY A 146 0.84 28.18 4.94
C GLY A 146 0.58 26.69 4.72
N MET A 147 0.03 26.07 5.77
CA MET A 147 -0.10 24.61 5.85
C MET A 147 -1.01 23.99 4.79
N ALA A 148 -1.97 24.76 4.25
CA ALA A 148 -2.87 24.28 3.19
C ALA A 148 -2.12 23.96 1.88
N TYR A 149 -0.99 24.62 1.63
CA TYR A 149 -0.20 24.45 0.41
C TYR A 149 1.11 23.70 0.63
N ALA A 150 1.43 23.34 1.88
CA ALA A 150 2.65 22.61 2.21
C ALA A 150 2.73 21.27 1.47
N GLY A 151 3.84 21.00 0.80
CA GLY A 151 4.04 19.83 -0.06
C GLY A 151 4.90 20.12 -1.29
N ILE A 152 4.93 19.18 -2.22
CA ILE A 152 5.70 19.24 -3.48
C ILE A 152 4.72 19.45 -4.63
N TRP A 153 4.93 20.49 -5.43
CA TRP A 153 4.16 20.81 -6.61
C TRP A 153 5.01 20.59 -7.86
N GLY A 154 4.50 19.84 -8.83
CA GLY A 154 5.19 19.56 -10.07
C GLY A 154 5.22 20.75 -11.02
N ILE A 155 6.34 20.98 -11.69
CA ILE A 155 6.48 21.91 -12.82
C ILE A 155 6.90 21.08 -14.03
N PRO A 156 5.95 20.41 -14.71
CA PRO A 156 6.30 19.36 -15.66
C PRO A 156 6.80 19.88 -17.01
N SER A 157 6.65 21.18 -17.31
CA SER A 157 6.94 21.72 -18.63
C SER A 157 7.44 23.17 -18.63
N ALA A 158 8.12 23.52 -19.72
CA ALA A 158 8.51 24.90 -20.03
C ALA A 158 7.29 25.83 -20.05
N THR A 159 6.16 25.38 -20.60
CA THR A 159 4.91 26.15 -20.66
C THR A 159 4.45 26.61 -19.29
N ILE A 160 4.42 25.71 -18.30
CA ILE A 160 4.02 26.05 -16.93
C ILE A 160 5.06 26.99 -16.32
N SER A 161 6.35 26.65 -16.38
CA SER A 161 7.42 27.47 -15.80
C SER A 161 7.47 28.91 -16.34
N ASN A 162 7.22 29.11 -17.64
CA ASN A 162 7.18 30.43 -18.28
C ASN A 162 5.97 31.27 -17.87
N SER A 163 4.91 30.62 -17.39
CA SER A 163 3.67 31.27 -17.00
C SER A 163 3.60 31.61 -15.51
N LEU A 164 4.55 31.15 -14.70
CA LEU A 164 4.51 31.35 -13.25
C LEU A 164 4.61 32.83 -12.89
N VAL A 165 3.62 33.33 -12.16
CA VAL A 165 3.63 34.67 -11.58
C VAL A 165 4.42 34.62 -10.27
N ASN A 166 5.27 35.62 -10.04
CA ASN A 166 6.18 35.66 -8.88
C ASN A 166 7.09 34.42 -8.75
N GLY A 167 7.35 33.71 -9.86
CA GLY A 167 8.36 32.65 -9.93
C GLY A 167 9.79 33.19 -9.98
N PRO A 168 10.80 32.36 -9.65
CA PRO A 168 12.19 32.77 -9.84
C PRO A 168 12.50 32.87 -11.33
N ALA A 169 13.18 33.94 -11.79
CA ALA A 169 13.51 34.11 -13.21
C ALA A 169 14.27 32.90 -13.80
N ASP A 170 15.03 32.20 -12.97
CA ASP A 170 15.86 31.06 -13.34
C ASP A 170 15.10 29.81 -13.81
N ILE A 171 13.82 29.66 -13.43
CA ILE A 171 13.02 28.49 -13.84
C ILE A 171 12.40 28.66 -15.22
N ALA A 172 12.37 29.87 -15.79
CA ALA A 172 11.78 30.12 -17.09
C ALA A 172 12.32 29.13 -18.15
N GLY A 173 11.42 28.40 -18.78
CA GLY A 173 11.68 27.42 -19.83
C GLY A 173 12.10 26.04 -19.35
N LYS A 174 12.05 25.75 -18.05
CA LYS A 174 12.61 24.52 -17.46
C LYS A 174 11.58 23.78 -16.60
N ALA A 175 11.63 22.45 -16.66
CA ALA A 175 10.88 21.61 -15.75
C ALA A 175 11.53 21.61 -14.36
N GLY A 176 10.74 21.26 -13.34
CA GLY A 176 11.19 21.30 -11.96
C GLY A 176 10.13 20.85 -10.96
N GLU A 177 10.38 21.18 -9.70
CA GLU A 177 9.42 21.07 -8.61
C GLU A 177 9.44 22.34 -7.77
N PHE A 178 8.28 22.70 -7.24
CA PHE A 178 8.08 23.79 -6.29
C PHE A 178 7.64 23.21 -4.96
N ILE A 179 8.45 23.39 -3.94
CA ILE A 179 8.24 22.86 -2.61
C ILE A 179 7.81 24.01 -1.72
N VAL A 180 6.72 23.78 -1.01
CA VAL A 180 6.18 24.68 0.01
C VAL A 180 6.37 24.01 1.36
N GLU A 181 7.18 24.62 2.21
CA GLU A 181 7.41 24.19 3.59
C GLU A 181 6.82 25.24 4.51
N ALA A 182 5.79 24.90 5.26
CA ALA A 182 5.14 25.82 6.20
C ALA A 182 5.30 25.32 7.64
N THR A 183 5.37 26.27 8.56
CA THR A 183 5.33 26.01 10.01
C THR A 183 3.97 26.40 10.57
N ASP A 184 3.59 25.83 11.72
CA ASP A 184 2.36 26.19 12.44
C ASP A 184 2.34 27.67 12.87
N ASN A 185 3.52 28.29 12.95
CA ASN A 185 3.70 29.70 13.22
C ASN A 185 3.57 30.55 11.92
N GLY A 186 3.03 30.04 10.81
CA GLY A 186 2.76 30.85 9.61
C GLY A 186 3.98 31.23 8.75
N ILE A 187 5.20 30.84 9.14
CA ILE A 187 6.39 31.00 8.27
C ILE A 187 6.29 30.00 7.13
N THR A 188 6.44 30.47 5.89
CA THR A 188 6.46 29.63 4.69
C THR A 188 7.79 29.80 3.94
N PHE A 189 8.46 28.69 3.67
CA PHE A 189 9.59 28.58 2.77
C PHE A 189 9.13 28.04 1.42
N HIS A 190 9.67 28.65 0.39
CA HIS A 190 9.46 28.26 -0.99
C HIS A 190 10.80 27.82 -1.56
N THR A 191 10.85 26.60 -2.05
CA THR A 191 12.03 26.06 -2.74
C THR A 191 11.63 25.64 -4.14
N VAL A 192 12.25 26.21 -5.16
CA VAL A 192 12.10 25.77 -6.54
C VAL A 192 13.34 25.01 -6.95
N LYS A 193 13.17 23.74 -7.34
CA LYS A 193 14.24 22.92 -7.90
C LYS A 193 14.04 22.77 -9.40
N ILE A 194 15.12 22.99 -10.13
CA ILE A 194 15.12 22.96 -11.58
C ILE A 194 15.78 21.67 -12.05
N TYR A 195 15.07 20.89 -12.87
CA TYR A 195 15.61 19.70 -13.51
C TYR A 195 16.40 20.13 -14.75
N SER A 196 17.70 20.32 -14.58
CA SER A 196 18.65 20.58 -15.67
C SER A 196 19.92 19.76 -15.48
N SER A 197 20.88 19.85 -16.41
CA SER A 197 22.19 19.18 -16.29
C SER A 197 22.96 19.58 -15.01
N PHE A 198 22.58 20.68 -14.37
CA PHE A 198 23.00 21.07 -13.03
C PHE A 198 21.77 21.28 -12.15
N PHE A 199 21.72 20.66 -10.97
CA PHE A 199 20.64 20.89 -10.01
C PHE A 199 20.74 22.32 -9.50
N LYS A 200 19.81 23.18 -9.90
CA LYS A 200 19.70 24.56 -9.42
C LYS A 200 18.49 24.67 -8.49
N TRP A 201 18.69 25.30 -7.33
CA TRP A 201 17.70 25.40 -6.28
C TRP A 201 17.55 26.88 -5.95
N VAL A 202 16.34 27.42 -5.95
CA VAL A 202 16.08 28.82 -5.63
C VAL A 202 15.12 28.86 -4.46
N VAL A 203 15.44 29.63 -3.42
CA VAL A 203 14.62 29.78 -2.23
C VAL A 203 14.18 31.20 -1.98
N ARG A 204 13.06 31.31 -1.27
CA ARG A 204 12.67 32.51 -0.53
C ARG A 204 11.86 32.09 0.68
N ALA A 205 11.75 32.97 1.66
CA ALA A 205 10.88 32.81 2.81
C ALA A 205 9.89 33.98 2.89
N SER A 206 8.69 33.73 3.41
CA SER A 206 7.82 34.80 3.91
C SER A 206 8.29 35.23 5.29
N ASN A 207 8.27 36.54 5.55
CA ASN A 207 8.76 37.12 6.81
C ASN A 207 7.62 37.49 7.79
N ASN A 208 6.38 37.13 7.48
CA ASN A 208 5.23 37.53 8.28
C ASN A 208 4.31 36.34 8.57
N LEU A 209 3.89 36.23 9.83
CA LEU A 209 2.94 35.25 10.38
C LEU A 209 1.57 35.27 9.66
N LEU A 210 1.28 36.31 8.85
CA LEU A 210 -0.04 36.59 8.28
C LEU A 210 -0.05 37.03 6.78
N GLY A 211 1.05 36.98 6.02
CA GLY A 211 1.10 37.69 4.72
C GLY A 211 1.81 37.01 3.55
N THR A 212 1.34 37.32 2.34
CA THR A 212 1.87 36.96 1.00
C THR A 212 3.15 37.70 0.61
N SER A 213 3.75 38.44 1.54
CA SER A 213 5.00 39.18 1.32
C SER A 213 6.19 38.23 1.45
N TYR A 214 6.76 37.86 0.31
CA TYR A 214 7.96 37.04 0.24
C TYR A 214 9.22 37.88 0.08
N GLN A 215 10.32 37.40 0.64
CA GLN A 215 11.66 37.86 0.26
C GLN A 215 11.88 37.62 -1.24
N THR A 216 12.83 38.36 -1.82
CA THR A 216 13.29 38.09 -3.17
C THR A 216 13.81 36.66 -3.28
N TRP A 217 13.53 36.01 -4.42
CA TRP A 217 14.12 34.72 -4.74
C TRP A 217 15.64 34.84 -4.72
N ARG A 218 16.27 33.87 -4.05
CA ARG A 218 17.73 33.76 -3.99
C ARG A 218 18.12 32.37 -4.42
N ASN A 219 19.08 32.30 -5.31
CA ASN A 219 19.66 31.04 -5.71
C ASN A 219 20.41 30.44 -4.50
N ILE A 220 20.06 29.21 -4.12
CA ILE A 220 20.83 28.43 -3.14
C ILE A 220 22.13 27.92 -3.77
N MET A 221 22.16 27.85 -5.10
CA MET A 221 23.24 27.25 -5.86
C MET A 221 23.83 28.25 -6.86
N PHE A 222 24.96 28.85 -6.47
CA PHE A 222 25.81 29.68 -7.33
C PHE A 222 25.19 31.06 -7.67
N ASP A 223 26.02 32.06 -7.90
CA ASP A 223 25.66 33.40 -8.43
C ASP A 223 25.26 34.49 -7.43
N ASP A 224 26.21 34.89 -6.59
CA ASP A 224 26.66 36.30 -6.58
C ASP A 224 28.13 36.45 -7.05
N GLY A 225 28.74 35.39 -7.58
CA GLY A 225 30.18 35.36 -7.89
C GLY A 225 31.08 35.01 -6.70
N SER A 226 30.53 34.81 -5.50
CA SER A 226 31.27 34.14 -4.43
C SER A 226 31.25 32.62 -4.66
N THR A 227 32.42 32.03 -4.81
CA THR A 227 32.62 30.58 -4.69
C THR A 227 31.93 30.11 -3.42
N LEU A 228 31.09 29.08 -3.51
CA LEU A 228 30.52 28.42 -2.34
C LEU A 228 31.66 28.15 -1.36
N LYS A 229 31.66 28.85 -0.22
CA LYS A 229 32.74 28.71 0.75
C LYS A 229 32.59 27.32 1.34
N VAL A 230 33.36 26.39 0.79
CA VAL A 230 33.65 25.12 1.44
C VAL A 230 34.49 25.52 2.64
N TRP A 231 33.84 25.53 3.79
CA TRP A 231 34.54 25.74 5.04
C TRP A 231 35.44 24.53 5.31
N PRO A 232 36.50 24.68 6.13
CA PRO A 232 37.25 23.54 6.60
C PRO A 232 36.30 22.46 7.14
N ALA A 233 36.68 21.20 6.92
CA ALA A 233 35.91 20.06 7.42
C ALA A 233 35.64 20.19 8.92
N LEU A 234 34.46 19.76 9.36
CA LEU A 234 34.15 19.69 10.78
C LEU A 234 35.14 18.76 11.49
N THR A 235 35.54 19.14 12.69
CA THR A 235 36.43 18.34 13.54
C THR A 235 35.64 17.53 14.55
N THR A 236 36.28 16.56 15.17
CA THR A 236 35.70 15.75 16.25
C THR A 236 35.08 16.64 17.34
N GLY A 237 33.85 16.33 17.76
CA GLY A 237 33.15 17.09 18.81
C GLY A 237 32.54 18.43 18.37
N ALA A 238 32.63 18.80 17.08
CA ALA A 238 32.00 20.04 16.60
C ALA A 238 30.47 19.97 16.78
N ASP A 239 29.88 21.10 17.20
CA ASP A 239 28.43 21.24 17.37
C ASP A 239 27.80 21.75 16.08
N VAL A 240 26.93 20.95 15.47
CA VAL A 240 26.23 21.29 14.22
C VAL A 240 25.28 22.48 14.43
N HIS A 241 24.68 22.63 15.62
CA HIS A 241 23.79 23.74 15.94
C HIS A 241 24.53 25.08 16.06
N ALA A 242 25.84 25.06 16.31
CA ALA A 242 26.67 26.26 16.39
C ALA A 242 27.02 26.84 15.03
N LEU A 243 26.75 26.12 13.93
CA LEU A 243 27.05 26.59 12.58
C LEU A 243 26.02 27.66 12.16
N THR A 244 26.46 28.91 12.08
CA THR A 244 25.61 30.07 11.73
C THR A 244 26.02 30.75 10.44
N VAL A 245 27.19 30.42 9.89
CA VAL A 245 27.69 31.04 8.66
C VAL A 245 27.24 30.21 7.48
N ALA A 246 26.70 30.87 6.46
CA ALA A 246 26.28 30.19 5.25
C ALA A 246 27.47 29.48 4.58
N GLY A 247 27.26 28.24 4.15
CA GLY A 247 28.28 27.45 3.47
C GLY A 247 28.10 25.96 3.63
N VAL A 248 29.10 25.21 3.16
CA VAL A 248 29.16 23.76 3.26
C VAL A 248 30.34 23.36 4.13
N TYR A 249 30.05 22.49 5.10
CA TYR A 249 31.00 21.98 6.07
C TYR A 249 31.14 20.46 5.86
N PRO A 250 32.25 20.00 5.23
CA PRO A 250 32.47 18.57 5.01
C PRO A 250 32.59 17.80 6.32
N VAL A 251 32.02 16.60 6.36
CA VAL A 251 32.14 15.61 7.45
C VAL A 251 32.79 14.37 6.86
N ASN A 252 34.12 14.40 6.79
CA ASN A 252 34.89 13.51 5.90
C ASN A 252 34.95 12.04 6.35
N THR A 253 34.75 11.74 7.64
CA THR A 253 34.96 10.39 8.18
C THR A 253 33.86 9.99 9.14
N GLY A 254 33.66 8.68 9.32
CA GLY A 254 32.67 8.16 10.26
C GLY A 254 33.02 8.51 11.69
N THR A 255 34.32 8.56 12.02
CA THR A 255 34.80 9.00 13.34
C THR A 255 34.41 10.44 13.65
N VAL A 256 34.54 11.36 12.69
CA VAL A 256 34.09 12.75 12.88
C VAL A 256 32.57 12.76 13.03
N ALA A 257 31.83 12.15 12.10
CA ALA A 257 30.37 12.15 12.11
C ALA A 257 29.78 11.60 13.43
N ALA A 258 30.27 10.45 13.91
CA ALA A 258 29.85 9.84 15.17
C ALA A 258 30.18 10.68 16.42
N SER A 259 31.09 11.63 16.30
CA SER A 259 31.49 12.51 17.40
C SER A 259 30.85 13.91 17.35
N LEU A 260 30.13 14.24 16.26
CA LEU A 260 29.49 15.54 16.15
C LEU A 260 28.39 15.68 17.19
N VAL A 261 28.39 16.81 17.89
CA VAL A 261 27.32 17.15 18.82
C VAL A 261 26.13 17.67 18.00
N ASN A 262 24.93 17.22 18.35
CA ASN A 262 23.68 17.61 17.68
C ASN A 262 23.59 17.29 16.17
N ALA A 263 24.35 16.30 15.69
CA ALA A 263 24.16 15.77 14.34
C ALA A 263 23.02 14.73 14.29
N PRO A 264 22.27 14.64 13.18
CA PRO A 264 21.18 13.66 13.04
C PRO A 264 21.65 12.25 12.70
N THR A 265 22.93 12.06 12.39
CA THR A 265 23.51 10.78 11.97
C THR A 265 24.99 10.70 12.35
N ASP A 266 25.47 9.48 12.54
CA ASP A 266 26.87 9.14 12.80
C ASP A 266 27.66 8.81 11.51
N GLN A 267 27.08 9.05 10.34
CA GLN A 267 27.67 8.70 9.05
C GLN A 267 28.30 9.92 8.34
N PRO A 268 29.40 9.74 7.57
CA PRO A 268 30.02 10.82 6.81
C PRO A 268 29.06 11.54 5.87
N GLY A 269 29.30 12.82 5.62
CA GLY A 269 28.44 13.65 4.79
C GLY A 269 28.92 15.08 4.70
N PHE A 270 28.00 16.00 4.53
CA PHE A 270 28.27 17.42 4.73
C PHE A 270 27.08 18.10 5.39
N VAL A 271 27.37 19.12 6.18
CA VAL A 271 26.36 20.04 6.70
C VAL A 271 26.29 21.24 5.77
N ARG A 272 25.11 21.54 5.26
CA ARG A 272 24.81 22.78 4.56
C ARG A 272 24.09 23.72 5.51
N VAL A 273 24.60 24.94 5.64
CA VAL A 273 23.95 26.00 6.42
C VAL A 273 23.49 27.09 5.49
N LEU A 274 22.20 27.40 5.58
CA LEU A 274 21.56 28.55 4.97
C LEU A 274 21.26 29.54 6.10
N ALA A 275 21.74 30.77 5.97
CA ALA A 275 21.56 31.81 6.97
C ALA A 275 20.83 33.01 6.36
N SER A 276 19.81 33.52 7.04
CA SER A 276 19.21 34.81 6.73
C SER A 276 19.86 35.93 7.53
N THR A 277 19.77 37.17 7.04
CA THR A 277 20.25 38.36 7.75
C THR A 277 19.53 38.61 9.08
N ASN A 278 18.40 37.93 9.32
CA ASN A 278 17.58 38.09 10.52
C ASN A 278 17.88 37.05 11.59
N GLY A 279 18.91 36.20 11.42
CA GLY A 279 19.27 35.17 12.40
C GLY A 279 18.44 33.89 12.32
N ILE A 280 17.73 33.66 11.22
CA ILE A 280 17.11 32.35 10.90
C ILE A 280 18.15 31.50 10.16
N TYR A 281 18.37 30.28 10.67
CA TYR A 281 19.22 29.28 10.04
C TYR A 281 18.38 28.09 9.60
N HIS A 282 18.64 27.60 8.38
CA HIS A 282 18.18 26.31 7.91
C HIS A 282 19.43 25.46 7.69
N ARG A 283 19.54 24.36 8.44
CA ARG A 283 20.65 23.42 8.30
C ARG A 283 20.15 22.14 7.69
N GLU A 284 20.97 21.58 6.84
CA GLU A 284 20.74 20.27 6.26
C GLU A 284 21.97 19.40 6.47
N TYR A 285 21.74 18.14 6.84
CA TYR A 285 22.76 17.12 6.84
C TYR A 285 22.52 16.20 5.65
N ILE A 286 23.50 16.06 4.77
CA ILE A 286 23.42 15.17 3.60
C ILE A 286 24.53 14.13 3.71
N GLN A 287 24.15 12.86 3.88
CA GLN A 287 25.09 11.76 4.05
C GLN A 287 25.74 11.37 2.70
N TYR A 288 27.05 11.14 2.68
CA TYR A 288 27.77 10.69 1.48
C TYR A 288 27.32 9.29 1.03
N GLY A 289 27.27 9.09 -0.29
CA GLY A 289 26.95 7.79 -0.89
C GLY A 289 25.50 7.32 -0.67
N THR A 290 24.67 8.11 0.01
CA THR A 290 23.24 7.84 0.18
C THR A 290 22.44 9.08 -0.23
N LEU A 291 21.15 8.91 -0.48
CA LEU A 291 20.23 10.03 -0.68
C LEU A 291 19.56 10.48 0.63
N LYS A 292 20.12 10.14 1.80
CA LYS A 292 19.52 10.54 3.08
C LYS A 292 19.84 12.01 3.36
N LYS A 293 18.78 12.78 3.59
CA LYS A 293 18.83 14.19 3.99
C LYS A 293 18.05 14.38 5.27
N TRP A 294 18.63 15.10 6.21
CA TRP A 294 17.96 15.64 7.38
C TRP A 294 17.98 17.15 7.30
N GLU A 295 16.97 17.79 7.86
CA GLU A 295 16.90 19.24 7.97
C GLU A 295 16.40 19.70 9.33
N GLU A 296 16.84 20.88 9.73
CA GLU A 296 16.34 21.62 10.87
C GLU A 296 16.29 23.12 10.56
N ILE A 297 15.37 23.83 11.19
CA ILE A 297 15.13 25.26 10.96
C ILE A 297 15.03 25.97 12.31
N THR A 298 15.58 27.18 12.40
CA THR A 298 15.33 28.07 13.54
C THR A 298 13.86 28.50 13.56
N GLN A 299 13.13 28.10 14.61
CA GLN A 299 11.70 28.35 14.78
C GLN A 299 11.38 29.81 15.10
N SER A 300 12.31 30.53 15.72
CA SER A 300 12.13 31.92 16.13
C SER A 300 13.45 32.67 16.16
N VAL A 301 13.44 33.86 15.55
CA VAL A 301 14.55 34.83 15.62
C VAL A 301 14.81 35.33 17.04
N THR A 302 13.81 35.29 17.92
CA THR A 302 13.91 35.83 19.29
C THR A 302 14.48 34.82 20.28
N SER A 303 14.13 33.53 20.15
CA SER A 303 14.60 32.49 21.08
C SER A 303 15.79 31.68 20.56
N GLY A 304 16.06 31.73 19.25
CA GLY A 304 17.06 30.87 18.61
C GLY A 304 16.73 29.38 18.66
N ALA A 305 15.51 29.00 19.08
CA ALA A 305 15.10 27.61 19.20
C ALA A 305 15.09 26.91 17.83
N LEU A 306 15.64 25.70 17.76
CA LEU A 306 15.68 24.89 16.53
C LEU A 306 14.54 23.87 16.53
N THR A 307 14.01 23.55 15.35
CA THR A 307 13.21 22.33 15.19
C THR A 307 14.08 21.11 15.42
N PRO A 308 13.54 20.00 15.95
CA PRO A 308 14.22 18.72 15.88
C PRO A 308 14.56 18.38 14.43
N TRP A 309 15.68 17.69 14.21
CA TRP A 309 16.04 17.16 12.90
C TRP A 309 14.91 16.30 12.33
N ALA A 310 14.45 16.65 11.14
CA ALA A 310 13.50 15.86 10.38
C ALA A 310 14.21 15.21 9.19
N GLN A 311 14.11 13.89 9.03
CA GLN A 311 14.58 13.23 7.82
C GLN A 311 13.58 13.50 6.69
N THR A 312 13.98 14.26 5.68
CA THR A 312 13.07 14.71 4.61
C THR A 312 13.29 14.02 3.27
N TRP A 313 14.27 13.10 3.22
CA TRP A 313 14.48 12.22 2.08
C TRP A 313 14.57 10.77 2.57
N PRO A 314 13.52 9.94 2.45
CA PRO A 314 13.69 8.50 2.58
C PRO A 314 14.59 8.06 1.44
N ALA A 315 15.44 7.04 1.66
CA ALA A 315 16.16 6.41 0.57
C ALA A 315 15.14 6.01 -0.49
N ALA A 316 15.07 6.78 -1.58
CA ALA A 316 14.45 6.33 -2.79
C ALA A 316 15.18 5.04 -3.13
N THR A 317 14.51 3.91 -2.94
CA THR A 317 14.86 2.68 -3.62
C THR A 317 15.08 3.09 -5.07
N SER A 318 16.33 3.05 -5.50
CA SER A 318 16.79 3.53 -6.79
C SER A 318 16.10 2.72 -7.88
N GLY A 319 14.93 3.20 -8.30
CA GLY A 319 14.17 2.81 -9.47
C GLY A 319 13.58 4.10 -10.00
N GLY A 320 13.84 4.39 -11.28
CA GLY A 320 13.72 5.72 -11.88
C GLY A 320 12.40 6.45 -11.69
N GLY A 321 12.47 7.76 -11.88
CA GLY A 321 11.39 8.72 -11.68
C GLY A 321 10.00 8.21 -12.00
N THR A 322 9.23 8.02 -10.94
CA THR A 322 7.78 8.11 -10.98
C THR A 322 7.40 9.11 -9.93
N THR A 323 6.61 10.10 -10.34
CA THR A 323 5.74 10.92 -9.51
C THR A 323 5.33 10.10 -8.29
N VAL A 324 5.67 10.54 -7.07
CA VAL A 324 5.10 9.95 -5.85
C VAL A 324 3.65 10.41 -5.79
N VAL A 325 2.84 9.88 -6.69
CA VAL A 325 1.41 9.79 -6.49
C VAL A 325 1.24 9.02 -5.19
N SER A 326 0.25 9.35 -4.37
CA SER A 326 -0.17 8.47 -3.28
C SER A 326 -0.16 7.05 -3.83
N ASP A 327 0.53 6.12 -3.16
CA ASP A 327 0.72 4.77 -3.68
C ASP A 327 -0.63 4.05 -3.63
N ALA A 328 -1.48 4.37 -4.60
CA ALA A 328 -2.81 3.84 -4.79
C ALA A 328 -2.72 2.33 -5.02
N GLY A 329 -1.59 1.85 -5.58
CA GLY A 329 -1.26 0.43 -5.68
C GLY A 329 -1.12 -0.21 -4.30
N LEU A 330 -0.30 0.35 -3.41
CA LEU A 330 -0.14 -0.12 -2.04
C LEU A 330 -1.46 -0.03 -1.25
N THR A 331 -2.17 1.09 -1.34
CA THR A 331 -3.47 1.27 -0.67
C THR A 331 -4.49 0.24 -1.15
N ASN A 332 -4.59 0.02 -2.47
CA ASN A 332 -5.48 -0.98 -3.03
C ASN A 332 -5.07 -2.39 -2.61
N SER A 333 -3.77 -2.69 -2.53
CA SER A 333 -3.29 -4.00 -2.07
C SER A 333 -3.70 -4.29 -0.63
N ILE A 334 -3.66 -3.28 0.26
CA ILE A 334 -4.15 -3.38 1.64
C ILE A 334 -5.66 -3.60 1.65
N LEU A 335 -6.41 -2.85 0.84
CA LEU A 335 -7.86 -3.03 0.72
C LEU A 335 -8.24 -4.41 0.18
N ILE A 336 -7.50 -4.97 -0.79
CA ILE A 336 -7.69 -6.33 -1.30
C ILE A 336 -7.41 -7.37 -0.22
N GLN A 337 -6.36 -7.19 0.58
CA GLN A 337 -6.04 -8.08 1.70
C GLN A 337 -7.15 -8.05 2.76
N ASP A 338 -7.61 -6.85 3.13
CA ASP A 338 -8.71 -6.67 4.08
C ASP A 338 -10.01 -7.27 3.57
N PHE A 339 -10.36 -6.99 2.31
CA PHE A 339 -11.48 -7.61 1.61
C PHE A 339 -11.38 -9.15 1.65
N THR A 340 -10.25 -9.70 1.22
CA THR A 340 -10.02 -11.15 1.15
C THR A 340 -10.19 -11.78 2.53
N ARG A 341 -9.60 -11.17 3.57
CA ARG A 341 -9.72 -11.62 4.97
C ARG A 341 -11.16 -11.58 5.45
N GLN A 342 -11.87 -10.46 5.24
CA GLN A 342 -13.26 -10.28 5.68
C GLN A 342 -14.24 -11.23 4.97
N MET A 343 -13.96 -11.60 3.73
CA MET A 343 -14.76 -12.55 2.96
C MET A 343 -14.42 -14.03 3.24
N GLY A 344 -13.48 -14.30 4.17
CA GLY A 344 -13.10 -15.65 4.59
C GLY A 344 -12.00 -16.30 3.76
N GLY A 345 -11.24 -15.51 2.99
CA GLY A 345 -10.13 -15.98 2.16
C GLY A 345 -10.56 -16.58 0.82
N ARG A 346 -9.61 -17.20 0.13
CA ARG A 346 -9.85 -17.94 -1.11
C ARG A 346 -10.77 -19.13 -0.86
N ARG A 347 -11.64 -19.42 -1.82
CA ARG A 347 -12.65 -20.47 -1.72
C ARG A 347 -12.48 -21.48 -2.82
N LYS A 348 -12.15 -22.71 -2.46
CA LYS A 348 -12.05 -23.79 -3.43
C LYS A 348 -13.43 -24.07 -4.05
N VAL A 349 -13.47 -24.13 -5.38
CA VAL A 349 -14.60 -24.59 -6.18
C VAL A 349 -14.12 -25.65 -7.17
N THR A 350 -15.03 -26.47 -7.69
CA THR A 350 -14.70 -27.51 -8.69
C THR A 350 -15.39 -27.28 -10.04
N THR A 351 -16.28 -26.28 -10.10
CA THR A 351 -17.20 -25.99 -11.20
C THR A 351 -17.16 -24.51 -11.58
N ALA A 352 -17.90 -24.15 -12.64
CA ALA A 352 -18.17 -22.75 -12.97
C ALA A 352 -18.96 -22.06 -11.85
N THR A 353 -18.77 -20.75 -11.69
CA THR A 353 -19.57 -19.95 -10.76
C THR A 353 -20.36 -18.88 -11.48
N ILE A 354 -21.58 -18.61 -11.00
CA ILE A 354 -22.45 -17.56 -11.50
C ILE A 354 -22.70 -16.56 -10.37
N ALA A 355 -22.67 -15.27 -10.71
CA ALA A 355 -23.00 -14.18 -9.80
C ALA A 355 -23.92 -13.17 -10.51
N PHE A 356 -24.78 -12.49 -9.73
CA PHE A 356 -25.75 -11.53 -10.24
C PHE A 356 -25.56 -10.16 -9.60
N ARG A 357 -25.44 -9.13 -10.43
CA ARG A 357 -25.44 -7.72 -10.03
C ARG A 357 -26.65 -7.02 -10.64
N PHE A 358 -27.24 -6.09 -9.90
CA PHE A 358 -28.33 -5.24 -10.39
C PHE A 358 -27.95 -3.78 -10.21
N ASP A 359 -28.08 -3.01 -11.29
CA ASP A 359 -27.72 -1.60 -11.33
C ASP A 359 -29.02 -0.78 -11.23
N HIS A 360 -29.16 -0.03 -10.13
CA HIS A 360 -30.33 0.80 -9.78
C HIS A 360 -31.72 0.14 -10.03
N GLY A 361 -32.79 0.91 -10.26
CA GLY A 361 -34.13 0.39 -10.57
C GLY A 361 -34.85 -0.34 -9.44
N LEU A 362 -34.68 0.12 -8.19
CA LEU A 362 -35.07 -0.63 -6.98
C LEU A 362 -36.55 -1.02 -6.91
N ASN A 363 -37.46 -0.22 -7.48
CA ASN A 363 -38.89 -0.53 -7.47
C ASN A 363 -39.18 -1.84 -8.22
N ASN A 364 -38.61 -1.98 -9.43
CA ASN A 364 -38.77 -3.20 -10.23
C ASN A 364 -37.92 -4.34 -9.68
N PHE A 365 -36.77 -4.04 -9.07
CA PHE A 365 -35.97 -5.05 -8.39
C PHE A 365 -36.79 -5.75 -7.30
N ASP A 366 -37.42 -4.98 -6.41
CA ASP A 366 -38.24 -5.54 -5.33
C ASP A 366 -39.47 -6.28 -5.87
N ALA A 367 -40.14 -5.71 -6.88
CA ALA A 367 -41.37 -6.27 -7.44
C ALA A 367 -41.16 -7.57 -8.24
N TYR A 368 -40.05 -7.71 -8.97
CA TYR A 368 -39.91 -8.78 -9.98
C TYR A 368 -38.65 -9.63 -9.83
N VAL A 369 -37.62 -9.17 -9.11
CA VAL A 369 -36.30 -9.80 -9.10
C VAL A 369 -35.97 -10.40 -7.73
N ARG A 370 -36.10 -9.60 -6.67
CA ARG A 370 -35.60 -9.94 -5.33
C ARG A 370 -36.22 -11.22 -4.80
N ALA A 371 -37.56 -11.29 -4.79
CA ALA A 371 -38.27 -12.46 -4.28
C ALA A 371 -37.87 -13.75 -5.01
N GLU A 372 -37.67 -13.68 -6.33
CA GLU A 372 -37.26 -14.83 -7.14
C GLU A 372 -35.81 -15.27 -6.87
N MET A 373 -34.91 -14.32 -6.66
CA MET A 373 -33.52 -14.61 -6.25
C MET A 373 -33.49 -15.28 -4.86
N GLU A 374 -34.20 -14.70 -3.89
CA GLU A 374 -34.22 -15.16 -2.51
C GLU A 374 -34.91 -16.52 -2.37
N ALA A 375 -35.99 -16.78 -3.13
CA ALA A 375 -36.67 -18.07 -3.17
C ALA A 375 -35.75 -19.23 -3.59
N ARG A 376 -34.69 -18.93 -4.36
CA ARG A 376 -33.69 -19.92 -4.82
C ARG A 376 -32.43 -19.95 -3.94
N GLY A 377 -32.35 -19.08 -2.94
CA GLY A 377 -31.20 -18.91 -2.05
C GLY A 377 -30.00 -18.24 -2.74
N PHE A 378 -30.23 -17.50 -3.82
CA PHE A 378 -29.16 -16.87 -4.58
C PHE A 378 -28.76 -15.53 -3.96
N LYS A 379 -27.45 -15.38 -3.72
CA LYS A 379 -26.86 -14.09 -3.35
C LYS A 379 -26.76 -13.17 -4.57
N TYR A 380 -26.83 -11.87 -4.33
CA TYR A 380 -26.77 -10.85 -5.35
C TYR A 380 -26.07 -9.58 -4.84
N SER A 381 -25.65 -8.72 -5.75
CA SER A 381 -25.22 -7.37 -5.39
C SER A 381 -26.11 -6.29 -6.00
N LEU A 382 -26.24 -5.17 -5.30
CA LEU A 382 -26.86 -3.95 -5.78
C LEU A 382 -25.77 -2.88 -5.99
N ALA A 383 -25.64 -2.37 -7.20
CA ALA A 383 -24.87 -1.17 -7.49
C ALA A 383 -25.78 0.05 -7.30
N LEU A 384 -25.54 0.81 -6.23
CA LEU A 384 -26.45 1.85 -5.76
C LEU A 384 -25.84 3.24 -5.83
N CYS A 385 -26.68 4.21 -6.13
CA CYS A 385 -26.34 5.63 -6.05
C CYS A 385 -26.95 6.25 -4.79
N SER A 386 -26.11 6.72 -3.86
CA SER A 386 -26.55 7.19 -2.52
C SER A 386 -27.47 8.41 -2.56
N GLY A 387 -27.41 9.21 -3.62
CA GLY A 387 -28.19 10.42 -3.84
C GLY A 387 -29.46 10.21 -4.67
N GLN A 388 -29.78 8.98 -5.09
CA GLN A 388 -30.85 8.73 -6.07
C GLN A 388 -32.08 7.98 -5.53
N TRP A 389 -32.28 7.96 -4.21
CA TRP A 389 -33.47 7.33 -3.60
C TRP A 389 -34.79 7.94 -4.08
N SER A 390 -34.81 9.22 -4.43
CA SER A 390 -36.01 9.94 -4.88
C SER A 390 -36.36 9.74 -6.35
N ARG A 391 -35.51 9.08 -7.15
CA ARG A 391 -35.81 8.82 -8.57
C ARG A 391 -37.04 7.92 -8.68
N THR A 392 -37.86 8.13 -9.71
CA THR A 392 -39.10 7.38 -9.94
C THR A 392 -38.90 5.87 -10.00
N GLU A 393 -37.72 5.40 -10.42
CA GLU A 393 -37.38 3.97 -10.47
C GLU A 393 -36.97 3.37 -9.10
N ASN A 394 -36.76 4.21 -8.07
CA ASN A 394 -36.27 3.81 -6.73
C ASN A 394 -37.18 4.23 -5.57
N ASN A 395 -38.08 5.19 -5.79
CA ASN A 395 -38.78 5.93 -4.73
C ASN A 395 -39.75 5.13 -3.85
N LEU A 396 -40.03 3.85 -4.16
CA LEU A 396 -40.81 2.96 -3.29
C LEU A 396 -39.92 2.20 -2.29
N ILE A 397 -38.60 2.21 -2.51
CA ILE A 397 -37.63 1.48 -1.70
C ILE A 397 -36.80 2.47 -0.90
N THR A 398 -36.76 2.28 0.42
CA THR A 398 -35.98 3.11 1.33
C THR A 398 -34.62 2.49 1.67
N PRO A 399 -33.63 3.28 2.11
CA PRO A 399 -32.37 2.73 2.61
C PRO A 399 -32.55 1.70 3.73
N SER A 400 -33.56 1.88 4.59
CA SER A 400 -33.88 0.94 5.67
C SER A 400 -34.32 -0.43 5.14
N MET A 401 -35.08 -0.47 4.05
CA MET A 401 -35.47 -1.73 3.40
C MET A 401 -34.24 -2.43 2.82
N VAL A 402 -33.37 -1.70 2.14
CA VAL A 402 -32.10 -2.25 1.61
C VAL A 402 -31.22 -2.76 2.76
N ASN A 403 -31.15 -2.03 3.87
CA ASN A 403 -30.44 -2.47 5.07
C ASN A 403 -30.97 -3.78 5.64
N ALA A 404 -32.29 -4.00 5.60
CA ALA A 404 -32.89 -5.28 5.97
C ALA A 404 -32.47 -6.41 5.01
N TRP A 405 -32.39 -6.15 3.70
CA TRP A 405 -31.92 -7.13 2.71
C TRP A 405 -30.46 -7.53 2.94
N VAL A 406 -29.59 -6.56 3.23
CA VAL A 406 -28.17 -6.82 3.58
C VAL A 406 -28.07 -7.62 4.88
N THR A 407 -28.88 -7.28 5.88
CA THR A 407 -28.93 -8.02 7.16
C THR A 407 -29.41 -9.47 6.97
N GLY A 408 -30.29 -9.71 5.98
CA GLY A 408 -30.70 -11.05 5.56
C GLY A 408 -29.59 -11.91 4.94
N GLY A 409 -28.43 -11.31 4.63
CA GLY A 409 -27.21 -12.02 4.23
C GLY A 409 -27.13 -12.42 2.75
N LEU A 410 -28.11 -12.02 1.93
CA LEU A 410 -28.13 -12.31 0.49
C LEU A 410 -27.76 -11.10 -0.39
N ALA A 411 -27.80 -9.88 0.13
CA ALA A 411 -27.49 -8.67 -0.62
C ALA A 411 -26.11 -8.08 -0.28
N GLU A 412 -25.30 -7.84 -1.31
CA GLU A 412 -24.04 -7.11 -1.26
C GLU A 412 -24.22 -5.70 -1.84
N ILE A 413 -23.57 -4.68 -1.28
CA ILE A 413 -23.67 -3.30 -1.78
C ILE A 413 -22.38 -2.89 -2.51
N TRP A 414 -22.54 -2.28 -3.68
CA TRP A 414 -21.48 -1.69 -4.48
C TRP A 414 -21.76 -0.19 -4.65
N ASN A 415 -20.69 0.61 -4.61
CA ASN A 415 -20.77 2.04 -4.88
C ASN A 415 -20.92 2.27 -6.39
N HIS A 416 -21.97 3.00 -6.78
CA HIS A 416 -22.28 3.35 -8.17
C HIS A 416 -22.28 4.87 -8.38
N SER A 417 -21.36 5.55 -7.67
CA SER A 417 -21.31 7.01 -7.48
C SER A 417 -22.51 7.58 -6.74
N LYS A 418 -22.45 8.85 -6.33
CA LYS A 418 -23.54 9.52 -5.61
C LYS A 418 -24.81 9.62 -6.44
N ASP A 419 -24.69 10.01 -7.70
CA ASP A 419 -25.79 10.50 -8.52
C ASP A 419 -25.80 9.90 -9.93
N HIS A 420 -25.17 8.73 -10.13
CA HIS A 420 -25.00 8.10 -11.44
C HIS A 420 -24.19 8.99 -12.43
N GLY A 421 -23.48 9.98 -11.90
CA GLY A 421 -22.64 10.91 -12.65
C GLY A 421 -21.30 11.17 -11.96
N SER A 422 -20.54 12.07 -12.57
CA SER A 422 -19.26 12.62 -12.09
C SER A 422 -19.37 14.13 -11.79
N GLY A 423 -20.60 14.64 -11.66
CA GLY A 423 -20.90 16.07 -11.51
C GLY A 423 -20.57 16.86 -12.79
N ASP A 424 -19.82 17.95 -12.66
CA ASP A 424 -19.35 18.79 -13.78
C ASP A 424 -17.99 18.35 -14.35
N ASN A 425 -17.53 17.13 -13.99
CA ASN A 425 -16.22 16.56 -14.32
C ASN A 425 -15.02 17.32 -13.74
N SER A 426 -15.22 18.35 -12.91
CA SER A 426 -14.13 18.95 -12.15
C SER A 426 -13.57 17.96 -11.12
N GLU A 427 -12.31 18.14 -10.74
CA GLU A 427 -11.65 17.29 -9.74
C GLU A 427 -12.42 17.19 -8.42
N ALA A 428 -12.94 18.32 -7.95
CA ALA A 428 -13.76 18.36 -6.75
C ALA A 428 -15.06 17.57 -6.93
N ALA A 429 -15.74 17.72 -8.06
CA ALA A 429 -17.03 17.10 -8.30
C ALA A 429 -16.93 15.57 -8.45
N TRP A 430 -15.99 15.07 -9.25
CA TRP A 430 -15.89 13.62 -9.42
C TRP A 430 -15.35 12.91 -8.17
N LYS A 431 -14.45 13.55 -7.40
CA LYS A 431 -14.01 13.02 -6.10
C LYS A 431 -15.17 12.96 -5.12
N ALA A 432 -15.97 14.02 -5.03
CA ALA A 432 -17.17 14.05 -4.21
C ALA A 432 -18.17 12.97 -4.66
N ALA A 433 -18.42 12.82 -5.96
CA ALA A 433 -19.33 11.80 -6.48
C ALA A 433 -18.93 10.37 -6.07
N ILE A 434 -17.63 10.06 -6.03
CA ILE A 434 -17.13 8.75 -5.57
C ILE A 434 -17.16 8.63 -4.05
N LEU A 435 -16.57 9.61 -3.35
CA LEU A 435 -16.35 9.56 -1.90
C LEU A 435 -17.65 9.75 -1.11
N ASP A 436 -18.48 10.72 -1.48
CA ASP A 436 -19.80 10.90 -0.88
C ASP A 436 -20.67 9.68 -1.17
N GLY A 437 -20.65 9.17 -2.40
CA GLY A 437 -21.34 7.93 -2.77
C GLY A 437 -21.02 6.78 -1.81
N LEU A 438 -19.74 6.55 -1.54
CA LEU A 438 -19.28 5.54 -0.58
C LEU A 438 -19.72 5.83 0.86
N THR A 439 -19.46 7.05 1.35
CA THR A 439 -19.67 7.41 2.76
C THR A 439 -21.16 7.50 3.11
N GLU A 440 -21.98 8.03 2.21
CA GLU A 440 -23.43 8.09 2.35
C GLU A 440 -24.04 6.69 2.31
N LEU A 441 -23.65 5.80 1.38
CA LEU A 441 -24.16 4.40 1.37
C LEU A 441 -23.89 3.70 2.70
N GLN A 442 -22.68 3.82 3.24
CA GLN A 442 -22.31 3.19 4.52
C GLN A 442 -23.09 3.78 5.72
N THR A 443 -23.55 5.03 5.60
CA THR A 443 -24.34 5.70 6.64
C THR A 443 -25.84 5.36 6.50
N GLN A 444 -26.35 5.38 5.28
CA GLN A 444 -27.75 5.10 4.95
C GLN A 444 -28.10 3.61 5.09
N ILE A 445 -27.11 2.72 4.92
CA ILE A 445 -27.24 1.26 5.02
C ILE A 445 -26.21 0.73 6.04
N PRO A 446 -26.43 0.90 7.35
CA PRO A 446 -25.45 0.56 8.38
C PRO A 446 -24.93 -0.89 8.34
N ALA A 447 -25.72 -1.85 7.87
CA ALA A 447 -25.33 -3.26 7.73
C ALA A 447 -24.16 -3.47 6.74
N CYS A 448 -23.96 -2.56 5.79
CA CYS A 448 -22.82 -2.57 4.87
C CYS A 448 -21.71 -1.58 5.24
N ALA A 449 -21.76 -0.92 6.40
CA ALA A 449 -20.74 0.02 6.83
C ALA A 449 -19.35 -0.66 6.91
N GLY A 450 -18.36 -0.09 6.21
CA GLY A 450 -17.03 -0.67 6.07
C GLY A 450 -16.96 -1.93 5.19
N LYS A 451 -18.03 -2.25 4.45
CA LYS A 451 -18.15 -3.46 3.61
C LYS A 451 -18.54 -3.15 2.16
N VAL A 452 -18.52 -1.88 1.75
CA VAL A 452 -18.69 -1.48 0.35
C VAL A 452 -17.32 -1.54 -0.33
N TRP A 453 -16.93 -2.75 -0.73
CA TRP A 453 -15.59 -3.04 -1.27
C TRP A 453 -15.44 -2.73 -2.76
N GLY A 454 -16.56 -2.68 -3.48
CA GLY A 454 -16.64 -2.60 -4.92
C GLY A 454 -17.14 -1.26 -5.42
N PHE A 455 -16.50 -0.74 -6.46
CA PHE A 455 -17.03 0.34 -7.29
C PHE A 455 -17.48 -0.23 -8.64
N ALA A 456 -18.70 0.08 -9.05
CA ALA A 456 -19.20 -0.18 -10.41
C ALA A 456 -19.35 1.16 -11.11
N PRO A 457 -18.64 1.45 -12.21
CA PRO A 457 -18.78 2.73 -12.89
C PRO A 457 -20.17 2.87 -13.54
N PRO A 458 -20.86 4.02 -13.38
CA PRO A 458 -22.04 4.35 -14.16
C PRO A 458 -21.76 4.37 -15.66
N GLY A 459 -22.63 3.72 -16.46
CA GLY A 459 -22.52 3.67 -17.91
C GLY A 459 -23.14 4.86 -18.66
N SER A 460 -23.34 6.00 -18.00
CA SER A 460 -23.97 7.19 -18.59
C SER A 460 -23.00 7.91 -19.54
N ALA A 461 -23.52 8.38 -20.68
CA ALA A 461 -22.71 9.19 -21.59
C ALA A 461 -22.26 10.50 -20.90
N GLY A 462 -20.97 10.83 -21.02
CA GLY A 462 -20.40 12.07 -20.50
C GLY A 462 -19.83 11.99 -19.07
N THR A 463 -19.87 10.81 -18.43
CA THR A 463 -19.17 10.61 -17.16
C THR A 463 -17.67 10.53 -17.36
N ASP A 464 -16.94 11.34 -16.60
CA ASP A 464 -15.49 11.32 -16.54
C ASP A 464 -15.04 11.57 -15.09
N PHE A 465 -14.60 10.51 -14.44
CA PHE A 465 -14.11 10.57 -13.07
C PHE A 465 -12.63 10.96 -13.02
N GLY A 466 -12.18 11.98 -13.74
CA GLY A 466 -10.77 12.37 -13.76
C GLY A 466 -9.90 11.43 -14.60
N GLY A 467 -10.39 11.08 -15.78
CA GLY A 467 -9.83 10.17 -16.78
C GLY A 467 -10.34 8.73 -16.65
N PHE A 468 -11.06 8.38 -15.60
CA PHE A 468 -11.71 7.07 -15.47
C PHE A 468 -13.16 7.19 -15.96
N ILE A 469 -13.49 6.55 -17.09
CA ILE A 469 -14.82 6.62 -17.69
C ILE A 469 -15.59 5.36 -17.30
N ASP A 470 -15.28 4.25 -17.97
CA ASP A 470 -15.95 2.96 -17.83
C ASP A 470 -14.97 1.83 -17.49
N GLY A 471 -13.67 2.12 -17.41
CA GLY A 471 -12.65 1.11 -17.17
C GLY A 471 -12.48 0.14 -18.34
N THR A 472 -12.57 0.62 -19.59
CA THR A 472 -12.32 -0.20 -20.80
C THR A 472 -10.85 -0.46 -21.10
N THR A 473 -9.93 0.30 -20.51
CA THR A 473 -8.48 0.15 -20.76
C THR A 473 -7.69 0.12 -19.47
N LEU A 474 -6.58 -0.63 -19.45
CA LEU A 474 -5.72 -0.72 -18.27
C LEU A 474 -5.22 0.66 -17.80
N PRO A 475 -4.80 1.59 -18.71
CA PRO A 475 -4.40 2.94 -18.31
C PRO A 475 -5.45 3.74 -17.55
N GLN A 476 -6.75 3.48 -17.72
CA GLN A 476 -7.76 4.16 -16.90
C GLN A 476 -7.65 3.81 -15.41
N PHE A 477 -7.18 2.61 -15.05
CA PHE A 477 -7.07 2.18 -13.66
C PHE A 477 -5.87 2.80 -12.94
N TYR A 478 -4.73 2.94 -13.62
CA TYR A 478 -3.47 3.37 -12.96
C TYR A 478 -2.92 4.70 -13.48
N GLY A 479 -3.25 5.08 -14.71
CA GLY A 479 -2.70 6.24 -15.42
C GLY A 479 -3.44 7.55 -15.11
N THR A 480 -4.69 7.47 -14.66
CA THR A 480 -5.57 8.61 -14.44
C THR A 480 -5.76 8.91 -12.95
N ASP A 481 -6.12 10.14 -12.63
CA ASP A 481 -6.35 10.54 -11.22
C ASP A 481 -7.59 9.84 -10.65
N GLY A 482 -8.60 9.61 -11.49
CA GLY A 482 -9.78 8.81 -11.18
C GLY A 482 -9.48 7.40 -10.75
N GLY A 483 -8.73 6.67 -11.58
CA GLY A 483 -8.38 5.28 -11.30
C GLY A 483 -7.59 5.15 -10.01
N ARG A 484 -6.62 6.04 -9.79
CA ARG A 484 -5.83 6.08 -8.56
C ARG A 484 -6.67 6.43 -7.32
N PHE A 485 -7.61 7.37 -7.44
CA PHE A 485 -8.52 7.70 -6.34
C PHE A 485 -9.46 6.54 -6.02
N LEU A 486 -10.03 5.88 -7.03
CA LEU A 486 -10.86 4.69 -6.85
C LEU A 486 -10.09 3.57 -6.13
N HIS A 487 -8.83 3.34 -6.50
CA HIS A 487 -7.94 2.38 -5.85
C HIS A 487 -7.65 2.69 -4.38
N SER A 488 -7.70 3.97 -3.99
CA SER A 488 -7.53 4.37 -2.59
C SER A 488 -8.77 4.10 -1.72
N LEU A 489 -9.92 3.88 -2.33
CA LEU A 489 -11.22 3.76 -1.67
C LEU A 489 -11.83 2.36 -1.73
N HIS A 490 -11.61 1.63 -2.82
CA HIS A 490 -12.25 0.34 -3.09
C HIS A 490 -11.22 -0.76 -3.29
N ALA A 491 -11.53 -1.96 -2.79
CA ALA A 491 -10.72 -3.15 -3.05
C ALA A 491 -10.89 -3.62 -4.51
N VAL A 492 -12.10 -3.46 -5.06
CA VAL A 492 -12.47 -3.95 -6.39
C VAL A 492 -13.11 -2.83 -7.19
N ILE A 493 -12.70 -2.67 -8.43
CA ILE A 493 -13.26 -1.70 -9.37
C ILE A 493 -13.70 -2.50 -10.59
N ALA A 494 -14.99 -2.49 -10.90
CA ALA A 494 -15.51 -3.11 -12.12
C ALA A 494 -15.10 -2.30 -13.35
N GLY A 495 -15.13 -2.92 -14.52
CA GLY A 495 -14.86 -2.25 -15.79
C GLY A 495 -15.19 -3.16 -16.95
N TYR A 496 -14.50 -3.00 -18.07
CA TYR A 496 -14.72 -3.78 -19.28
C TYR A 496 -13.40 -4.27 -19.89
N ILE A 497 -12.42 -4.57 -19.05
CA ILE A 497 -11.14 -5.14 -19.48
C ILE A 497 -11.26 -6.65 -19.62
N GLY A 498 -10.87 -7.16 -20.79
CA GLY A 498 -10.75 -8.59 -21.04
C GLY A 498 -12.08 -9.29 -21.31
N ALA A 499 -12.09 -10.61 -21.14
CA ALA A 499 -13.26 -11.43 -21.41
C ALA A 499 -14.27 -11.39 -20.25
N THR A 500 -15.57 -11.50 -20.59
CA THR A 500 -16.67 -11.60 -19.60
C THR A 500 -16.67 -12.93 -18.83
N LYS A 501 -16.02 -13.96 -19.37
CA LYS A 501 -15.67 -15.21 -18.68
C LYS A 501 -14.40 -15.01 -17.86
N ARG A 502 -14.53 -15.04 -16.54
CA ARG A 502 -13.48 -14.68 -15.60
C ARG A 502 -12.68 -15.90 -15.14
N TRP A 503 -11.39 -15.69 -14.87
CA TRP A 503 -10.53 -16.68 -14.24
C TRP A 503 -10.99 -16.92 -12.79
N GLN A 504 -10.93 -18.18 -12.35
CA GLN A 504 -11.26 -18.60 -10.98
C GLN A 504 -10.00 -19.17 -10.32
N ASP A 505 -9.08 -18.31 -9.91
CA ASP A 505 -7.81 -18.69 -9.26
C ASP A 505 -7.64 -18.00 -7.90
N GLY A 506 -8.74 -17.51 -7.34
CA GLY A 506 -8.78 -16.81 -6.06
C GLY A 506 -8.01 -15.48 -6.04
N MET A 507 -7.61 -14.94 -7.19
CA MET A 507 -6.98 -13.63 -7.30
C MET A 507 -7.99 -12.54 -7.68
N VAL A 508 -8.13 -11.55 -6.80
CA VAL A 508 -8.91 -10.34 -7.07
C VAL A 508 -8.28 -9.56 -8.22
N ARG A 509 -9.07 -9.28 -9.25
CA ARG A 509 -8.66 -8.51 -10.43
C ARG A 509 -9.54 -7.30 -10.63
N GLN A 510 -8.92 -6.26 -11.15
CA GLN A 510 -9.56 -4.98 -11.46
C GLN A 510 -10.09 -5.00 -12.89
N GLY A 511 -11.12 -4.20 -13.14
CA GLY A 511 -11.69 -4.00 -14.47
C GLY A 511 -12.46 -5.18 -15.04
N LEU A 512 -12.86 -6.15 -14.21
CA LEU A 512 -13.59 -7.32 -14.67
C LEU A 512 -14.97 -6.94 -15.23
N GLY A 513 -15.21 -7.34 -16.48
CA GLY A 513 -16.48 -7.19 -17.19
C GLY A 513 -17.59 -8.10 -16.68
N HIS A 514 -18.80 -7.86 -17.18
CA HIS A 514 -20.00 -8.64 -16.92
C HIS A 514 -20.75 -8.90 -18.24
N ILE A 515 -21.78 -9.75 -18.20
CA ILE A 515 -22.73 -9.94 -19.31
C ILE A 515 -24.03 -9.21 -18.96
N THR A 516 -24.40 -8.21 -19.76
CA THR A 516 -25.68 -7.50 -19.62
C THR A 516 -26.83 -8.40 -20.08
N LEU A 517 -27.83 -8.55 -19.21
CA LEU A 517 -29.01 -9.39 -19.43
C LEU A 517 -30.19 -8.65 -20.04
N ASP A 518 -30.19 -7.32 -20.07
CA ASP A 518 -31.35 -6.48 -20.39
C ASP A 518 -32.18 -6.91 -21.61
N SER A 519 -31.57 -7.54 -22.62
CA SER A 519 -32.27 -8.05 -23.82
C SER A 519 -31.89 -9.49 -24.19
N ARG A 520 -31.25 -10.24 -23.28
CA ARG A 520 -30.84 -11.63 -23.56
C ARG A 520 -32.01 -12.60 -23.46
N SER A 521 -32.07 -13.52 -24.42
CA SER A 521 -32.96 -14.68 -24.39
C SER A 521 -32.42 -15.77 -23.46
N LEU A 522 -33.32 -16.66 -23.00
CA LEU A 522 -32.94 -17.86 -22.25
C LEU A 522 -31.88 -18.69 -22.99
N ALA A 523 -32.04 -18.89 -24.31
CA ALA A 523 -31.11 -19.68 -25.11
C ALA A 523 -29.69 -19.10 -25.12
N GLN A 524 -29.55 -17.77 -25.17
CA GLN A 524 -28.24 -17.11 -25.10
C GLN A 524 -27.59 -17.31 -23.72
N VAL A 525 -28.36 -17.19 -22.64
CA VAL A 525 -27.87 -17.42 -21.27
C VAL A 525 -27.46 -18.88 -21.06
N GLN A 526 -28.22 -19.83 -21.61
CA GLN A 526 -27.88 -21.26 -21.59
C GLN A 526 -26.55 -21.53 -22.31
N ALA A 527 -26.31 -20.88 -23.45
CA ALA A 527 -25.07 -21.00 -24.20
C ALA A 527 -23.87 -20.42 -23.42
N ASP A 528 -24.02 -19.25 -22.80
CA ASP A 528 -22.98 -18.65 -21.96
C ASP A 528 -22.61 -19.59 -20.79
N ILE A 529 -23.61 -20.11 -20.09
CA ILE A 529 -23.43 -21.02 -18.95
C ILE A 529 -22.73 -22.31 -19.40
N THR A 530 -23.17 -22.91 -20.51
CA THR A 530 -22.56 -24.12 -21.06
C THR A 530 -21.08 -23.91 -21.37
N ALA A 531 -20.72 -22.76 -21.98
CA ALA A 531 -19.34 -22.42 -22.26
C ALA A 531 -18.53 -22.22 -20.96
N ALA A 532 -19.09 -21.53 -19.96
CA ALA A 532 -18.42 -21.33 -18.68
C ALA A 532 -18.21 -22.65 -17.92
N GLN A 533 -19.18 -23.57 -17.96
CA GLN A 533 -19.06 -24.92 -17.36
C GLN A 533 -17.92 -25.71 -18.01
N ALA A 534 -17.85 -25.74 -19.34
CA ALA A 534 -16.79 -26.44 -20.07
C ALA A 534 -15.39 -25.90 -19.73
N GLU A 535 -15.27 -24.58 -19.59
CA GLU A 535 -14.00 -23.91 -19.29
C GLU A 535 -13.73 -23.73 -17.79
N LYS A 536 -14.66 -24.14 -16.92
CA LYS A 536 -14.67 -23.87 -15.47
C LYS A 536 -14.41 -22.39 -15.14
N ARG A 537 -15.14 -21.50 -15.80
CA ARG A 537 -15.03 -20.03 -15.65
C ARG A 537 -16.12 -19.46 -14.76
N ALA A 538 -15.86 -18.26 -14.25
CA ALA A 538 -16.86 -17.45 -13.58
C ALA A 538 -17.61 -16.56 -14.59
N LEU A 539 -18.92 -16.40 -14.40
CA LEU A 539 -19.75 -15.42 -15.09
C LEU A 539 -20.41 -14.50 -14.08
N GLN A 540 -20.34 -13.19 -14.32
CA GLN A 540 -21.20 -12.23 -13.64
C GLN A 540 -22.21 -11.69 -14.64
N TYR A 541 -23.48 -11.84 -14.32
CA TYR A 541 -24.57 -11.19 -15.03
C TYR A 541 -24.90 -9.86 -14.38
N MET A 542 -25.22 -8.87 -15.20
CA MET A 542 -25.77 -7.59 -14.77
C MET A 542 -27.11 -7.37 -15.45
N LEU A 543 -28.08 -6.82 -14.72
CA LEU A 543 -29.39 -6.43 -15.24
C LEU A 543 -29.74 -5.04 -14.69
N HIS A 544 -30.38 -4.21 -15.51
CA HIS A 544 -31.03 -2.97 -15.07
C HIS A 544 -32.52 -3.25 -14.82
N PRO A 545 -32.96 -3.39 -13.55
CA PRO A 545 -34.35 -3.73 -13.26
C PRO A 545 -35.35 -2.66 -13.76
N SER A 546 -34.94 -1.40 -13.87
CA SER A 546 -35.78 -0.33 -14.40
C SER A 546 -36.17 -0.47 -15.87
N LEU A 547 -35.45 -1.31 -16.63
CA LEU A 547 -35.79 -1.63 -18.01
C LEU A 547 -36.72 -2.85 -18.13
N MET A 548 -36.92 -3.63 -17.07
CA MET A 548 -37.74 -4.84 -17.14
C MET A 548 -39.19 -4.53 -17.53
N ASN A 549 -39.80 -5.45 -18.29
CA ASN A 549 -41.20 -5.39 -18.70
C ASN A 549 -41.60 -4.16 -19.56
N ASN A 550 -40.65 -3.49 -20.21
CA ASN A 550 -40.94 -2.36 -21.11
C ASN A 550 -41.28 -2.77 -22.57
N GLY A 551 -41.33 -4.07 -22.85
CA GLY A 551 -41.64 -4.65 -24.17
C GLY A 551 -40.43 -4.96 -25.06
N THR A 552 -39.31 -4.26 -24.90
CA THR A 552 -38.06 -4.50 -25.66
C THR A 552 -36.99 -5.22 -24.85
N ASN A 553 -37.07 -5.09 -23.53
CA ASN A 553 -36.14 -5.68 -22.59
C ASN A 553 -36.74 -6.92 -21.90
N MET A 554 -35.92 -7.58 -21.09
CA MET A 554 -36.25 -8.81 -20.37
C MET A 554 -37.59 -8.70 -19.64
N SER A 555 -38.47 -9.67 -19.90
CA SER A 555 -39.69 -9.85 -19.13
C SER A 555 -39.41 -10.59 -17.83
N SER A 556 -40.24 -10.36 -16.81
CA SER A 556 -40.19 -11.13 -15.55
C SER A 556 -40.32 -12.64 -15.78
N ALA A 557 -41.14 -13.06 -16.75
CA ALA A 557 -41.26 -14.47 -17.12
C ALA A 557 -39.95 -15.07 -17.70
N THR A 558 -39.25 -14.30 -18.53
CA THR A 558 -37.93 -14.71 -19.06
C THR A 558 -36.90 -14.77 -17.95
N TRP A 559 -36.91 -13.80 -17.05
CA TRP A 559 -36.05 -13.77 -15.86
C TRP A 559 -36.24 -15.02 -14.98
N VAL A 560 -37.48 -15.36 -14.64
CA VAL A 560 -37.80 -16.58 -13.87
C VAL A 560 -37.29 -17.82 -14.59
N SER A 561 -37.50 -17.92 -15.91
CA SER A 561 -37.02 -19.06 -16.71
C SER A 561 -35.48 -19.19 -16.68
N ILE A 562 -34.76 -18.08 -16.68
CA ILE A 562 -33.30 -18.05 -16.52
C ILE A 562 -32.90 -18.55 -15.12
N LEU A 563 -33.56 -18.06 -14.07
CA LEU A 563 -33.26 -18.48 -12.70
C LEU A 563 -33.55 -19.96 -12.46
N ASP A 564 -34.64 -20.49 -13.03
CA ASP A 564 -34.98 -21.91 -12.97
C ASP A 564 -33.93 -22.78 -13.65
N TYR A 565 -33.47 -22.37 -14.83
CA TYR A 565 -32.37 -23.04 -15.50
C TYR A 565 -31.10 -23.03 -14.65
N VAL A 566 -30.68 -21.87 -14.13
CA VAL A 566 -29.49 -21.75 -13.27
C VAL A 566 -29.62 -22.63 -12.03
N LYS A 567 -30.80 -22.69 -11.40
CA LYS A 567 -31.04 -23.53 -10.23
C LYS A 567 -30.99 -25.02 -10.55
N ALA A 568 -31.51 -25.42 -11.71
CA ALA A 568 -31.42 -26.80 -12.17
C ALA A 568 -29.95 -27.21 -12.41
N GLU A 569 -29.14 -26.33 -13.01
CA GLU A 569 -27.71 -26.55 -13.22
C GLU A 569 -26.91 -26.61 -11.90
N GLU A 570 -27.24 -25.76 -10.93
CA GLU A 570 -26.65 -25.80 -9.59
C GLU A 570 -27.03 -27.10 -8.85
N THR A 571 -28.29 -27.49 -8.88
CA THR A 571 -28.80 -28.71 -8.24
C THR A 571 -28.17 -29.97 -8.83
N ALA A 572 -27.89 -29.95 -10.13
CA ALA A 572 -27.16 -31.02 -10.81
C ALA A 572 -25.64 -31.00 -10.55
N GLY A 573 -25.13 -30.07 -9.74
CA GLY A 573 -23.72 -29.95 -9.39
C GLY A 573 -22.82 -29.49 -10.55
N ARG A 574 -23.38 -28.87 -11.60
CA ARG A 574 -22.62 -28.42 -12.78
C ARG A 574 -22.09 -27.00 -12.65
N LEU A 575 -22.68 -26.19 -11.79
CA LEU A 575 -22.21 -24.85 -11.43
C LEU A 575 -22.52 -24.54 -9.96
N LYS A 576 -22.05 -23.40 -9.47
CA LYS A 576 -22.41 -22.84 -8.16
C LYS A 576 -22.82 -21.38 -8.27
N VAL A 577 -23.90 -20.98 -7.63
CA VAL A 577 -24.27 -19.56 -7.53
C VAL A 577 -23.63 -18.96 -6.27
N VAL A 578 -22.97 -17.82 -6.41
CA VAL A 578 -22.25 -17.12 -5.33
C VAL A 578 -22.49 -15.62 -5.40
N GLY A 579 -22.22 -14.90 -4.30
CA GLY A 579 -22.24 -13.43 -4.31
C GLY A 579 -21.15 -12.86 -5.23
N PRO A 580 -21.37 -11.70 -5.88
CA PRO A 580 -20.35 -11.05 -6.71
C PRO A 580 -18.99 -10.84 -6.02
N TYR A 581 -18.95 -10.49 -4.73
CA TYR A 581 -17.69 -10.43 -3.98
C TYR A 581 -17.09 -11.83 -3.75
N GLU A 582 -17.91 -12.81 -3.39
CA GLU A 582 -17.45 -14.19 -3.17
C GLU A 582 -16.84 -14.80 -4.44
N GLN A 583 -17.41 -14.48 -5.61
CA GLN A 583 -16.93 -14.96 -6.91
C GLN A 583 -15.47 -14.60 -7.17
N LEU A 584 -15.04 -13.40 -6.73
CA LEU A 584 -13.66 -12.92 -6.94
C LEU A 584 -12.61 -13.75 -6.19
N LEU A 585 -13.05 -14.54 -5.21
CA LEU A 585 -12.20 -15.37 -4.36
C LEU A 585 -12.33 -16.86 -4.69
N CYS A 586 -13.17 -17.23 -5.67
CA CYS A 586 -13.31 -18.60 -6.11
C CYS A 586 -12.05 -19.09 -6.82
N ASP A 587 -11.57 -20.27 -6.43
CA ASP A 587 -10.36 -20.91 -6.92
C ASP A 587 -10.67 -22.33 -7.37
N VAL A 588 -10.51 -22.60 -8.66
CA VAL A 588 -10.72 -23.93 -9.26
C VAL A 588 -9.45 -24.77 -9.30
N THR A 589 -8.28 -24.19 -9.00
CA THR A 589 -6.95 -24.82 -9.13
C THR A 589 -6.61 -25.70 -7.96
#